data_AF-A0AAP9NM17-F1
#
_entry.id   AF-A0AAP9NM17-F1
#
_cell.length_a   1.000
_cell.length_b   1.000
_cell.length_c   1.000
_cell.angle_alpha   90.00
_cell.angle_beta   90.00
_cell.angle_gamma   90.00
#
_symmetry.space_group_name_H-M   'P 1'
#
loop_
_entity.id
_entity.type
_entity.pdbx_description
1 polymer ?
#
loop_
_entity_poly.entity_id
_entity_poly.type
_entity_poly.pdbx_seq_one_letter_code
_entity_poly.pdbx_strand_id
1 'polypeptide(L)'
;MKKLIAGLVVVVCMFPVFASAQTISECRDRQKLTEMAMEVRDRVSSGESEDSLLMWAGSIEAPGLQAAAYKAIEAYTFQHAPGSVSQVVTVMGYMCSKTYRP
;
A
#
# COMPACT_ATOMS: atom_id res chain seq x y z
N MET A 1 -24.67 -19.29 -48.72
CA MET A 1 -25.58 -19.02 -47.57
C MET A 1 -25.42 -20.14 -46.55
N LYS A 2 -25.33 -19.77 -45.26
CA LYS A 2 -25.29 -20.63 -44.05
C LYS A 2 -23.95 -21.35 -43.81
N LYS A 3 -23.32 -21.33 -42.63
CA LYS A 3 -23.64 -20.75 -41.32
C LYS A 3 -22.36 -20.77 -40.45
N LEU A 4 -22.16 -19.67 -39.72
CA LEU A 4 -21.62 -19.59 -38.35
C LEU A 4 -20.15 -19.97 -38.13
N ILE A 5 -19.32 -18.92 -38.13
CA ILE A 5 -18.11 -18.80 -37.31
C ILE A 5 -18.56 -18.99 -35.85
N ALA A 6 -18.36 -20.19 -35.32
CA ALA A 6 -18.50 -20.48 -33.91
C ALA A 6 -17.36 -19.75 -33.19
N GLY A 7 -17.72 -18.62 -32.59
CA GLY A 7 -16.82 -17.74 -31.86
C GLY A 7 -15.99 -18.52 -30.84
N LEU A 8 -14.67 -18.42 -31.01
CA LEU A 8 -13.68 -18.72 -30.01
C LEU A 8 -13.81 -17.69 -28.87
N VAL A 9 -14.82 -17.85 -28.02
CA VAL A 9 -14.91 -17.15 -26.74
C VAL A 9 -14.66 -18.18 -25.66
N VAL A 10 -13.44 -18.69 -25.65
CA VAL A 10 -12.81 -19.10 -24.40
C VAL A 10 -12.01 -17.89 -23.96
N VAL A 11 -12.69 -16.80 -23.60
CA VAL A 11 -12.09 -15.77 -22.74
C VAL A 11 -12.03 -16.43 -21.38
N VAL A 12 -10.94 -17.15 -21.22
CA VAL A 12 -10.48 -17.79 -20.02
C VAL A 12 -10.67 -16.79 -18.87
N CYS A 13 -11.69 -17.04 -18.04
CA CYS A 13 -11.88 -16.47 -16.71
C CYS A 13 -10.75 -16.93 -15.75
N MET A 14 -9.49 -16.88 -16.19
CA MET A 14 -8.33 -16.99 -15.32
C MET A 14 -8.03 -15.59 -14.86
N PHE A 15 -8.53 -15.23 -13.69
CA PHE A 15 -7.82 -14.52 -12.62
C PHE A 15 -8.88 -14.18 -11.59
N PRO A 16 -8.99 -14.99 -10.53
CA PRO A 16 -8.77 -14.42 -9.22
C PRO A 16 -8.16 -15.45 -8.27
N VAL A 17 -6.90 -15.88 -8.51
CA VAL A 17 -6.20 -16.74 -7.53
C VAL A 17 -4.81 -16.21 -7.16
N PHE A 18 -4.29 -15.19 -7.85
CA PHE A 18 -2.94 -14.67 -7.60
C PHE A 18 -2.87 -13.31 -6.87
N ALA A 19 -4.00 -12.64 -6.66
CA ALA A 19 -4.01 -11.30 -6.03
C ALA A 19 -3.62 -11.33 -4.53
N SER A 20 -3.84 -12.45 -3.84
CA SER A 20 -3.54 -12.61 -2.41
C SER A 20 -2.06 -12.88 -2.10
N ALA A 21 -1.29 -13.41 -3.07
CA ALA A 21 0.13 -13.68 -2.89
C ALA A 21 1.00 -12.43 -3.09
N GLN A 22 0.63 -11.56 -4.05
CA GLN A 22 1.35 -10.31 -4.31
C GLN A 22 1.18 -9.32 -3.15
N THR A 23 -0.04 -9.21 -2.62
CA THR A 23 -0.40 -8.21 -1.60
C THR A 23 0.34 -8.39 -0.25
N ILE A 24 0.52 -9.62 0.23
CA ILE A 24 1.34 -9.87 1.44
C ILE A 24 2.84 -9.69 1.17
N SER A 25 3.30 -9.97 -0.06
CA SER A 25 4.71 -9.85 -0.41
C SER A 25 5.18 -8.38 -0.33
N GLU A 26 4.31 -7.44 -0.69
CA GLU A 26 4.58 -6.00 -0.57
C GLU A 26 4.78 -5.55 0.88
N CYS A 27 4.07 -6.15 1.84
CA CYS A 27 4.27 -5.87 3.27
C CYS A 27 5.60 -6.40 3.82
N ARG A 28 6.22 -7.37 3.13
CA ARG A 28 7.55 -7.91 3.48
C ARG A 28 8.68 -7.14 2.81
N ASP A 29 8.37 -6.37 1.79
CA ASP A 29 9.34 -5.52 1.09
C ASP A 29 9.71 -4.32 1.97
N ARG A 30 10.78 -4.49 2.74
CA ARG A 30 11.32 -3.44 3.60
C ARG A 30 11.79 -2.23 2.81
N GLN A 31 12.25 -2.40 1.57
CA GLN A 31 12.70 -1.29 0.75
C GLN A 31 11.49 -0.41 0.39
N LYS A 32 10.42 -1.01 -0.12
CA LYS A 32 9.18 -0.30 -0.45
C LYS A 32 8.59 0.44 0.75
N LEU A 33 8.57 -0.19 1.92
CA LEU A 33 8.11 0.46 3.15
C LEU A 33 9.05 1.60 3.60
N THR A 34 10.35 1.48 3.37
CA THR A 34 11.33 2.52 3.70
C THR A 34 11.18 3.73 2.77
N GLU A 35 11.03 3.51 1.47
CA GLU A 35 10.77 4.56 0.48
C GLU A 35 9.51 5.34 0.85
N MET A 36 8.42 4.63 1.16
CA MET A 36 7.17 5.25 1.62
C MET A 36 7.34 6.04 2.93
N ALA A 37 8.07 5.50 3.92
CA ALA A 37 8.33 6.20 5.17
C ALA A 37 9.15 7.49 4.95
N MET A 38 10.12 7.46 4.04
CA MET A 38 10.90 8.64 3.68
C MET A 38 10.06 9.65 2.92
N GLU A 39 9.24 9.21 1.96
CA GLU A 39 8.34 10.08 1.21
C GLU A 39 7.42 10.87 2.15
N VAL A 40 6.78 10.20 3.11
CA VAL A 40 5.92 10.89 4.10
C VAL A 40 6.75 11.86 4.94
N ARG A 41 7.91 11.45 5.45
CA ARG A 41 8.79 12.32 6.24
C ARG A 41 9.18 13.58 5.46
N ASP A 42 9.55 13.42 4.20
CA ASP A 42 10.06 14.50 3.36
C ASP A 42 8.93 15.47 2.99
N ARG A 43 7.71 14.96 2.74
CA ARG A 43 6.50 15.77 2.54
C ARG A 43 6.04 16.51 3.79
N VAL A 44 6.09 15.88 4.97
CA VAL A 44 5.85 16.58 6.24
C VAL A 44 6.89 17.68 6.45
N SER A 45 8.16 17.38 6.16
CA SER A 45 9.27 18.35 6.30
C SER A 45 9.16 19.52 5.31
N SER A 46 8.53 19.32 4.16
CA SER A 46 8.24 20.39 3.20
C SER A 46 6.99 21.23 3.54
N GLY A 47 6.28 20.87 4.62
CA GLY A 47 5.09 21.58 5.08
C GLY A 47 3.80 21.16 4.38
N GLU A 48 3.76 19.97 3.77
CA GLU A 48 2.52 19.42 3.23
C GLU A 48 1.49 19.22 4.36
N SER A 49 0.23 19.57 4.10
CA SER A 49 -0.84 19.46 5.11
C SER A 49 -1.21 18.00 5.37
N GLU A 50 -1.65 17.72 6.60
CA GLU A 50 -2.13 16.39 6.99
C GLU A 50 -3.25 15.91 6.06
N ASP A 51 -4.21 16.78 5.72
CA ASP A 51 -5.30 16.43 4.79
C ASP A 51 -4.79 15.98 3.41
N SER A 52 -3.76 16.65 2.86
CA SER A 52 -3.15 16.28 1.59
C SER A 52 -2.49 14.90 1.67
N LEU A 53 -1.77 14.65 2.76
CA LEU A 53 -1.14 13.35 3.02
C LEU A 53 -2.18 12.24 3.15
N LEU A 54 -3.28 12.48 3.87
CA LEU A 54 -4.36 11.52 4.05
C LEU A 54 -5.08 11.21 2.73
N MET A 55 -5.26 12.22 1.86
CA MET A 55 -5.79 12.04 0.51
C MET A 55 -4.85 11.19 -0.36
N TRP A 56 -3.54 11.43 -0.28
CA TRP A 56 -2.54 10.60 -0.96
C TRP A 56 -2.57 9.15 -0.46
N ALA A 57 -2.58 8.92 0.86
CA ALA A 57 -2.67 7.57 1.41
C ALA A 57 -3.98 6.86 1.00
N GLY A 58 -5.08 7.61 0.94
CA GLY A 58 -6.38 7.14 0.43
C GLY A 58 -6.36 6.68 -1.02
N SER A 59 -5.42 7.19 -1.83
CA SER A 59 -5.26 6.80 -3.25
C SER A 59 -4.48 5.50 -3.48
N ILE A 60 -3.83 4.95 -2.45
CA ILE A 60 -3.05 3.71 -2.57
C ILE A 60 -3.99 2.50 -2.72
N GLU A 61 -3.89 1.81 -3.85
CA GLU A 61 -4.78 0.69 -4.19
C GLU A 61 -4.62 -0.54 -3.28
N ALA A 62 -3.40 -0.84 -2.84
CA ALA A 62 -3.11 -2.01 -2.02
C ALA A 62 -3.47 -1.75 -0.55
N PRO A 63 -4.46 -2.45 0.04
CA PRO A 63 -4.97 -2.12 1.38
C PRO A 63 -3.93 -2.16 2.50
N GLY A 64 -2.97 -3.09 2.44
CA GLY A 64 -1.88 -3.15 3.42
C GLY A 64 -0.92 -1.97 3.29
N LEU A 65 -0.56 -1.58 2.07
CA LEU A 65 0.30 -0.43 1.83
C LEU A 65 -0.40 0.89 2.19
N GLN A 66 -1.71 0.98 1.95
CA GLN A 66 -2.54 2.08 2.41
C GLN A 66 -2.52 2.18 3.95
N ALA A 67 -2.71 1.07 4.66
CA ALA A 67 -2.64 1.04 6.12
C ALA A 67 -1.23 1.42 6.64
N ALA A 68 -0.17 1.00 5.96
CA ALA A 68 1.19 1.41 6.25
C ALA A 68 1.39 2.92 6.05
N ALA A 69 0.87 3.49 4.95
CA ALA A 69 0.96 4.92 4.66
C ALA A 69 0.27 5.77 5.73
N TYR A 70 -0.95 5.41 6.13
CA TYR A 70 -1.64 6.08 7.25
C TYR A 70 -0.81 6.02 8.53
N LYS A 71 -0.17 4.88 8.81
CA LYS A 71 0.66 4.75 10.00
C LYS A 71 1.95 5.58 9.94
N ALA A 72 2.52 5.73 8.75
CA ALA A 72 3.66 6.62 8.54
C ALA A 72 3.26 8.09 8.74
N ILE A 73 2.10 8.51 8.21
CA ILE A 73 1.57 9.86 8.40
C ILE A 73 1.39 10.13 9.88
N GLU A 74 0.66 9.27 10.58
CA GLU A 74 0.47 9.36 12.03
C GLU A 74 1.82 9.48 12.74
N ALA A 75 2.81 8.65 12.41
CA ALA A 75 4.11 8.72 13.06
C ALA A 75 4.80 10.09 12.89
N TYR A 76 4.75 10.68 11.70
CA TYR A 76 5.48 11.93 11.42
C TYR A 76 4.69 13.21 11.69
N THR A 77 3.36 13.14 11.81
CA THR A 77 2.52 14.29 12.18
C THR A 77 2.22 14.38 13.67
N PHE A 78 2.38 13.29 14.44
CA PHE A 78 2.12 13.31 15.89
C PHE A 78 3.22 14.04 16.69
N GLN A 79 2.84 14.52 17.88
CA GLN A 79 3.69 15.34 18.76
C GLN A 79 5.02 14.70 19.18
N HIS A 80 5.11 13.36 19.16
CA HIS A 80 6.35 12.64 19.44
C HIS A 80 6.88 12.05 18.14
N ALA A 81 7.81 12.76 17.52
CA ALA A 81 8.49 12.27 16.34
C ALA A 81 9.16 10.91 16.64
N PRO A 82 9.11 9.96 15.70
CA PRO A 82 9.68 8.64 15.89
C PRO A 82 11.20 8.74 16.02
N GLY A 83 11.80 7.85 16.81
CA GLY A 83 13.25 7.85 17.04
C GLY A 83 14.07 7.54 15.78
N SER A 84 13.49 6.84 14.79
CA SER A 84 14.13 6.59 13.49
C SER A 84 13.14 6.12 12.42
N VAL A 85 13.52 6.24 11.14
CA VAL A 85 12.80 5.66 9.99
C VAL A 85 12.62 4.14 10.16
N SER A 86 13.64 3.43 10.66
CA SER A 86 13.57 1.98 10.87
C SER A 86 12.45 1.57 11.84
N GLN A 87 12.23 2.37 12.88
CA GLN A 87 11.13 2.15 13.82
C GLN A 87 9.77 2.31 13.12
N VAL A 88 9.61 3.36 12.31
CA VAL A 88 8.39 3.60 11.53
C VAL A 88 8.14 2.45 10.56
N VAL A 89 9.15 2.04 9.79
CA VAL A 89 9.07 0.91 8.83
C VAL A 89 8.66 -0.39 9.52
N THR A 90 9.12 -0.63 10.75
CA THR A 90 8.74 -1.82 11.51
C THR A 90 7.25 -1.81 11.85
N VAL A 91 6.71 -0.68 12.30
CA VAL A 91 5.28 -0.54 12.61
C VAL A 91 4.43 -0.58 11.33
N MET A 92 4.89 0.07 10.25
CA MET A 92 4.27 0.00 8.93
C MET A 92 4.14 -1.44 8.43
N GLY A 93 5.21 -2.24 8.53
CA GLY A 93 5.19 -3.65 8.11
C GLY A 93 4.22 -4.50 8.93
N TYR A 94 4.13 -4.24 10.24
CA TYR A 94 3.13 -4.87 11.10
C TYR A 94 1.71 -4.50 10.67
N MET A 95 1.42 -3.20 10.49
CA MET A 95 0.08 -2.73 10.10
C MET A 95 -0.32 -3.25 8.71
N CYS A 96 0.59 -3.20 7.74
CA CYS A 96 0.39 -3.76 6.40
C CYS A 96 0.01 -5.24 6.45
N SER A 97 0.76 -6.03 7.22
CA SER A 97 0.53 -7.48 7.34
C SER A 97 -0.80 -7.79 8.04
N LYS A 98 -1.16 -7.00 9.05
CA LYS A 98 -2.41 -7.15 9.80
C LYS A 98 -3.64 -6.93 8.92
N THR A 99 -3.56 -6.04 7.92
CA THR A 99 -4.67 -5.80 6.98
C THR A 99 -5.08 -7.06 6.21
N TYR A 100 -4.15 -7.98 5.94
CA TYR A 100 -4.41 -9.23 5.21
C TYR A 100 -4.62 -10.45 6.12
N ARG A 101 -4.39 -10.30 7.43
CA ARG A 101 -4.53 -11.34 8.44
C ARG A 101 -5.19 -10.74 9.69
N PRO A 102 -6.50 -10.44 9.62
CA PRO A 102 -7.25 -9.89 10.75
C PRO A 102 -7.26 -10.83 11.96
#